data_AF-A0A432JCR6-F1
#
_entry.id   AF-A0A432JCR6-F1
#
_cell.length_a   1.000
_cell.length_b   1.000
_cell.length_c   1.000
_cell.angle_alpha   90.00
_cell.angle_beta   90.00
_cell.angle_gamma   90.00
#
_symmetry.space_group_name_H-M   'P 1'
#
loop_
_entity.id
_entity.type
_entity.pdbx_description
1 polymer ?
#
loop_
_entity_poly.entity_id
_entity_poly.type
_entity_poly.pdbx_seq_one_letter_code
_entity_poly.pdbx_strand_id
1 'polypeptide(L)'
;GESASETCIREVMEETGLQVQVTRLIGVYTTPDMLIEYLDGNKVQPVSFSFEAEITGGELGLSDETIDFGWYTVAEIDTMDTLEHHLTRIYDAVANLTAAFFR
;
A
#
# COMPACT_ATOMS: atom_id res chain seq x y z
N GLY A 1 12.97 -12.87 -10.43
CA GLY A 1 12.78 -11.41 -10.30
C GLY A 1 11.35 -11.13 -10.67
N GLU A 2 10.73 -10.16 -10.02
CA GLU A 2 9.33 -9.77 -10.18
C GLU A 2 9.26 -8.31 -10.67
N SER A 3 8.21 -7.97 -11.41
CA SER A 3 7.77 -6.59 -11.60
C SER A 3 7.10 -6.06 -10.33
N ALA A 4 7.07 -4.73 -10.16
CA ALA A 4 6.43 -4.11 -9.00
C ALA A 4 4.94 -4.48 -8.87
N SER A 5 4.24 -4.69 -9.99
CA SER A 5 2.86 -5.17 -10.00
C SER A 5 2.73 -6.65 -9.60
N GLU A 6 3.66 -7.52 -10.00
CA GLU A 6 3.67 -8.92 -9.57
C GLU A 6 3.93 -9.02 -8.07
N THR A 7 4.88 -8.23 -7.54
CA THR A 7 5.11 -8.12 -6.10
C THR A 7 3.84 -7.65 -5.38
N CYS A 8 3.18 -6.59 -5.85
CA CYS A 8 1.92 -6.13 -5.24
C CYS A 8 0.85 -7.23 -5.18
N ILE A 9 0.71 -8.04 -6.23
CA ILE A 9 -0.26 -9.14 -6.28
C ILE A 9 0.10 -10.24 -5.29
N ARG A 10 1.39 -10.61 -5.21
CA ARG A 10 1.88 -11.62 -4.27
C ARG A 10 1.70 -11.18 -2.81
N GLU A 11 2.13 -9.97 -2.47
CA GLU A 11 2.05 -9.46 -1.08
C GLU A 11 0.60 -9.40 -0.60
N VAL A 12 -0.35 -8.93 -1.43
CA VAL A 12 -1.76 -8.91 -1.05
C VAL A 12 -2.29 -10.32 -0.75
N MET A 13 -1.88 -11.33 -1.54
CA MET A 13 -2.26 -12.73 -1.28
C MET A 13 -1.61 -13.27 0.01
N GLU A 14 -0.33 -12.99 0.25
CA GLU A 14 0.41 -13.47 1.41
C GLU A 14 -0.05 -12.83 2.73
N GLU A 15 -0.35 -11.53 2.71
CA GLU A 15 -0.78 -10.76 3.87
C GLU A 15 -2.27 -10.95 4.19
N THR A 16 -3.13 -11.05 3.17
CA THR A 16 -4.59 -10.96 3.36
C THR A 16 -5.37 -12.17 2.87
N GLY A 17 -4.75 -13.09 2.11
CA GLY A 17 -5.45 -14.21 1.45
C GLY A 17 -6.30 -13.82 0.23
N LEU A 18 -6.33 -12.54 -0.15
CA LEU A 18 -7.07 -12.06 -1.31
C LEU A 18 -6.29 -12.24 -2.62
N GLN A 19 -7.00 -12.66 -3.65
CA GLN A 19 -6.49 -12.66 -5.02
C GLN A 19 -6.94 -11.37 -5.70
N VAL A 20 -5.99 -10.65 -6.29
CA VAL A 20 -6.25 -9.36 -6.91
C VAL A 20 -5.64 -9.24 -8.30
N GLN A 21 -6.20 -8.34 -9.10
CA GLN A 21 -5.61 -7.87 -10.35
C GLN A 21 -5.32 -6.37 -10.24
N VAL A 22 -4.08 -5.97 -10.50
CA VAL A 22 -3.70 -4.55 -10.59
C VAL A 22 -4.35 -3.91 -11.82
N THR A 23 -5.07 -2.80 -11.63
CA THR A 23 -5.77 -2.06 -12.70
C THR A 23 -4.99 -0.83 -13.16
N ARG A 24 -4.36 -0.10 -12.22
CA ARG A 24 -3.50 1.05 -12.54
C ARG A 24 -2.45 1.31 -11.46
N LEU A 25 -1.37 1.97 -11.89
CA LEU A 25 -0.44 2.64 -10.98
C LEU A 25 -1.06 3.98 -10.56
N ILE A 26 -1.15 4.22 -9.24
CA ILE A 26 -1.60 5.50 -8.69
C ILE A 26 -0.43 6.49 -8.66
N GLY A 27 0.72 6.04 -8.15
CA GLY A 27 1.91 6.89 -8.07
C GLY A 27 3.12 6.19 -7.49
N VAL A 28 4.27 6.85 -7.64
CA VAL A 28 5.55 6.49 -7.03
C VAL A 28 5.88 7.54 -5.98
N TYR A 29 6.18 7.07 -4.77
CA TYR A 29 6.37 7.90 -3.58
C TYR A 29 7.78 7.69 -3.04
N THR A 30 8.59 8.74 -3.07
CA THR A 30 9.94 8.76 -2.52
C THR A 30 10.39 10.19 -2.25
N THR A 31 10.89 10.46 -1.06
CA THR A 31 11.41 11.77 -0.68
C THR A 31 12.68 11.61 0.15
N PRO A 32 13.70 12.48 -0.01
CA PRO A 32 14.89 12.48 0.86
C PRO A 32 14.54 12.74 2.33
N ASP A 33 13.38 13.32 2.61
CA ASP A 33 12.93 13.64 3.97
C ASP A 33 12.28 12.44 4.68
N MET A 34 12.12 11.30 3.99
CA MET A 34 11.58 10.07 4.55
C MET A 34 12.69 9.05 4.78
N LEU A 35 13.06 8.88 6.04
CA LEU A 35 14.05 7.90 6.48
C LEU A 35 13.45 7.01 7.55
N ILE A 36 13.40 5.71 7.29
CA ILE A 36 13.00 4.70 8.26
C ILE A 36 14.27 4.19 8.94
N GLU A 37 14.38 4.42 10.24
CA GLU A 37 15.45 3.88 11.08
C GLU A 37 14.91 2.68 11.88
N TYR A 38 15.45 1.50 11.61
CA TYR A 38 15.13 0.26 12.32
C TYR A 38 15.87 0.21 13.67
N LEU A 39 15.40 -0.64 14.58
CA LEU A 39 15.96 -0.78 15.94
C LEU A 39 17.44 -1.19 15.96
N ASP A 40 17.90 -1.85 14.89
CA ASP A 40 19.29 -2.26 14.70
C ASP A 40 20.19 -1.14 14.14
N GLY A 41 19.63 0.06 13.91
CA GLY A 41 20.32 1.22 13.35
C GLY A 41 20.36 1.25 11.82
N ASN A 42 19.76 0.27 11.13
CA ASN A 42 19.64 0.31 9.68
C ASN A 42 18.72 1.45 9.24
N LYS A 43 19.14 2.15 8.19
CA LYS A 43 18.46 3.34 7.66
C LYS A 43 18.05 3.07 6.22
N VAL A 44 16.76 3.14 5.96
CA VAL A 44 16.18 2.89 4.64
C VAL A 44 15.38 4.10 4.20
N GLN A 45 15.66 4.58 3.00
CA GLN A 45 14.80 5.52 2.29
C GLN A 45 13.94 4.70 1.32
N PRO A 46 12.62 4.59 1.56
CA PRO A 46 11.76 3.78 0.71
C PRO A 46 11.51 4.44 -0.64
N VAL A 47 11.33 3.58 -1.65
CA VAL A 47 10.67 3.92 -2.91
C VAL A 47 9.41 3.07 -2.96
N SER A 48 8.26 3.70 -2.74
CA SER A 48 6.97 3.01 -2.63
C SER A 48 6.15 3.18 -3.90
N PHE A 49 5.58 2.09 -4.38
CA PHE A 49 4.61 2.08 -5.48
C PHE A 49 3.23 1.86 -4.88
N SER A 50 2.23 2.65 -5.27
CA SER A 50 0.84 2.40 -4.89
C SER A 50 0.03 2.03 -6.12
N PHE A 51 -0.66 0.91 -6.05
CA PHE A 51 -1.48 0.37 -7.12
C PHE A 51 -2.95 0.38 -6.72
N GLU A 52 -3.81 0.61 -7.70
CA GLU A 52 -5.22 0.25 -7.59
C GLU A 52 -5.37 -1.20 -8.05
N ALA A 53 -6.17 -1.98 -7.32
CA ALA A 53 -6.38 -3.38 -7.61
C ALA A 53 -7.84 -3.78 -7.36
N GLU A 54 -8.31 -4.71 -8.18
CA GLU A 54 -9.64 -5.32 -8.06
C GLU A 54 -9.51 -6.72 -7.46
N ILE A 55 -10.37 -7.04 -6.50
CA ILE A 55 -10.46 -8.38 -5.93
C ILE A 55 -11.11 -9.30 -6.95
N THR A 56 -10.40 -10.38 -7.30
CA THR A 56 -10.85 -11.40 -8.24
C THR A 56 -11.18 -12.73 -7.57
N GLY A 57 -10.80 -12.90 -6.30
CA GLY A 57 -11.09 -14.08 -5.49
C GLY A 57 -10.35 -14.09 -4.16
N GLY A 58 -10.27 -15.27 -3.55
CA GLY A 58 -9.67 -15.45 -2.23
C GLY A 58 -10.66 -15.15 -1.09
N GLU A 59 -10.18 -15.34 0.13
CA GLU A 59 -10.92 -15.06 1.36
C GLU A 59 -10.05 -14.22 2.27
N LEU A 60 -10.63 -13.15 2.81
CA LEU A 60 -9.92 -12.23 3.69
C LEU A 60 -9.56 -12.94 4.99
N GLY A 61 -8.27 -12.93 5.33
CA GLY A 61 -7.72 -13.62 6.48
C GLY A 61 -6.51 -12.90 7.06
N LEU A 62 -6.04 -13.43 8.18
CA LEU A 62 -4.81 -12.99 8.85
C LEU A 62 -3.62 -13.79 8.33
N SER A 63 -2.42 -13.27 8.57
CA SER A 63 -1.16 -13.94 8.31
C SER A 63 -0.18 -13.73 9.48
N ASP A 64 1.03 -14.28 9.38
CA ASP A 64 2.09 -13.99 10.35
C ASP A 64 2.54 -12.52 10.33
N GLU A 65 2.19 -11.77 9.27
CA GLU A 65 2.52 -10.36 9.06
C GLU A 65 1.31 -9.42 9.25
N THR A 66 0.09 -9.96 9.20
CA THR A 66 -1.16 -9.20 9.34
C THR A 66 -1.95 -9.66 10.57
N ILE A 67 -2.03 -8.78 11.58
CA ILE A 67 -2.69 -9.06 12.86
C ILE A 67 -4.16 -8.62 12.94
N ASP A 68 -4.60 -7.75 12.03
CA ASP A 68 -5.97 -7.26 11.94
C ASP A 68 -6.28 -6.79 10.51
N PHE A 69 -7.54 -6.78 10.11
CA PHE A 69 -7.99 -6.31 8.80
C PHE A 69 -9.37 -5.67 8.86
N GLY A 70 -9.68 -4.82 7.89
CA GLY A 70 -11.01 -4.25 7.74
C GLY A 70 -11.17 -3.42 6.48
N TRP A 71 -12.44 -3.13 6.16
CA TRP A 71 -12.81 -2.19 5.12
C TRP A 71 -13.19 -0.87 5.77
N TYR A 72 -12.47 0.19 5.42
CA TYR A 72 -12.64 1.50 6.04
C TYR A 72 -12.88 2.56 4.97
N THR A 73 -13.78 3.47 5.28
CA THR A 73 -13.92 4.73 4.56
C THR A 73 -12.75 5.65 4.88
N VAL A 74 -12.46 6.61 3.99
CA VAL A 74 -11.41 7.62 4.24
C VAL A 74 -11.66 8.39 5.54
N ALA A 75 -12.93 8.70 5.84
CA ALA A 75 -13.30 9.39 7.06
C ALA A 75 -13.04 8.56 8.33
N GLU A 76 -13.16 7.23 8.27
CA GLU A 76 -12.77 6.35 9.39
C GLU A 76 -11.25 6.33 9.54
N ILE A 77 -10.50 6.18 8.43
CA ILE A 77 -9.03 6.16 8.43
C ILE A 77 -8.44 7.46 9.01
N ASP A 78 -9.05 8.62 8.73
CA ASP A 78 -8.63 9.92 9.29
C ASP A 78 -8.69 9.98 10.83
N THR A 79 -9.45 9.09 11.45
CA THR A 79 -9.56 8.98 12.91
C THR A 79 -8.67 7.89 13.51
N MET A 80 -8.00 7.10 12.68
CA MET A 80 -7.11 6.02 13.09
C MET A 80 -5.68 6.52 13.29
N ASP A 81 -4.90 5.79 14.10
CA ASP A 81 -3.45 6.02 14.22
C ASP A 81 -2.73 5.52 12.95
N THR A 82 -2.77 6.35 11.90
CA THR A 82 -2.25 6.04 10.58
C THR A 82 -1.00 6.88 10.31
N LEU A 83 0.05 6.25 9.79
CA LEU A 83 1.25 6.97 9.36
C LEU A 83 0.90 8.02 8.29
N GLU A 84 1.35 9.26 8.49
CA GLU A 84 0.97 10.42 7.68
C GLU A 84 1.20 10.21 6.16
N HIS A 85 2.28 9.53 5.81
CA HIS A 85 2.59 9.25 4.41
C HIS A 85 1.66 8.20 3.76
N HIS A 86 1.03 7.32 4.55
CA HIS A 86 -0.02 6.44 4.05
C HIS A 86 -1.31 7.23 3.76
N LEU A 87 -1.66 8.22 4.59
CA LEU A 87 -2.82 9.09 4.34
C LEU A 87 -2.71 9.79 2.98
N THR A 88 -1.54 10.35 2.66
CA THR A 88 -1.30 11.00 1.37
C THR A 88 -1.57 10.03 0.21
N ARG A 89 -1.04 8.80 0.29
CA ARG A 89 -1.24 7.75 -0.71
C ARG A 89 -2.71 7.34 -0.87
N ILE A 90 -3.45 7.28 0.23
CA ILE A 90 -4.89 6.96 0.24
C ILE A 90 -5.70 8.09 -0.42
N TYR A 91 -5.46 9.35 -0.04
CA TYR A 91 -6.12 10.50 -0.65
C TYR A 91 -5.88 10.58 -2.16
N ASP A 92 -4.64 10.33 -2.56
CA ASP A 92 -4.24 10.26 -3.95
C ASP A 92 -4.93 9.12 -4.72
N ALA A 93 -5.11 7.96 -4.09
CA ALA A 93 -5.84 6.83 -4.67
C ALA A 93 -7.30 7.22 -4.95
N VAL A 94 -8.00 7.78 -3.94
CA VAL A 94 -9.43 8.11 -4.01
C VAL A 94 -9.72 9.35 -4.86
N ALA A 95 -8.74 10.22 -5.09
CA ALA A 95 -8.86 11.33 -6.03
C ALA A 95 -9.10 10.85 -7.48
N ASN A 96 -8.82 9.58 -7.76
CA ASN A 96 -9.09 8.89 -9.03
C ASN A 96 -8.56 9.66 -10.26
N LEU A 97 -7.32 10.15 -10.14
CA LEU A 97 -6.62 10.76 -11.26
C LEU A 97 -6.26 9.70 -12.31
N THR A 98 -6.39 10.07 -13.59
CA THR A 98 -6.17 9.14 -14.72
C THR A 98 -4.71 8.83 -14.98
N ALA A 99 -3.79 9.74 -14.62
CA ALA A 99 -2.36 9.57 -14.79
C ALA A 99 -1.68 9.31 -13.46
N ALA A 100 -0.73 8.37 -13.46
CA ALA A 100 0.19 8.20 -12.35
C ALA A 100 1.11 9.43 -12.21
N PHE A 101 1.57 9.69 -11.00
CA PHE A 101 2.49 10.80 -10.72
C PHE A 101 3.61 10.37 -9.76
N PHE A 102 4.59 11.25 -9.62
CA PHE A 102 5.71 11.11 -8.69
C PHE A 102 5.52 12.09 -7.53
N ARG A 103 5.78 11.65 -6.30
CA ARG A 103 5.83 12.48 -5.09
C ARG A 103 7.06 12.18 -4.26
#